data_AF-A0ABD5T4H7-F1
#
_entry.id   AF-A0ABD5T4H7-F1
#
_cell.length_a   1.000
_cell.length_b   1.000
_cell.length_c   1.000
_cell.angle_alpha   90.00
_cell.angle_beta   90.00
_cell.angle_gamma   90.00
#
_symmetry.space_group_name_H-M   'P 1'
#
loop_
_entity.id
_entity.type
_entity.pdbx_description
1 polymer ?
#
loop_
_entity_poly.entity_id
_entity_poly.type
_entity_poly.pdbx_seq_one_letter_code
_entity_poly.pdbx_strand_id
1 'polypeptide(L)'
;GDDADDRDADDLSVAVVSDDPAPGSTVTVEVTDADGEPVEGASVEVEGESVGTTDADGRITVTLPTDNDEAEIEVEDGEREGELEIEFADAEDADDADDADDADDGADDDADDEDGDDSDGDDADEDDDEDDDEDDDVEDDDEEDADDEEGDE
;
A
#
# COMPACT_ATOMS: atom_id res chain seq x y z
N GLY A 1 7.53 10.90 3.57
CA GLY A 1 7.99 10.14 4.73
C GLY A 1 7.96 8.71 4.29
N ASP A 2 9.12 8.06 4.30
CA ASP A 2 9.23 6.62 4.08
C ASP A 2 8.88 5.99 5.44
N ASP A 3 7.57 5.78 5.67
CA ASP A 3 7.06 5.07 6.83
C ASP A 3 7.10 3.58 6.48
N ALA A 4 8.32 3.02 6.54
CA ALA A 4 8.60 1.61 6.34
C ALA A 4 9.44 1.05 7.51
N ASP A 5 9.42 1.77 8.64
CA ASP A 5 10.23 1.55 9.83
C ASP A 5 9.35 1.01 10.97
N ASP A 6 8.92 -0.24 10.82
CA ASP A 6 8.65 -1.18 11.92
C ASP A 6 8.44 -2.56 11.25
N ARG A 7 9.55 -3.10 10.71
CA ARG A 7 9.63 -4.52 10.35
C ARG A 7 10.72 -5.10 11.22
N ASP A 8 10.43 -5.28 12.50
CA ASP A 8 11.28 -6.08 13.34
C ASP A 8 11.37 -7.50 12.73
N ALA A 9 12.55 -8.10 12.79
CA ALA A 9 12.81 -9.37 12.09
C ALA A 9 12.11 -10.59 12.75
N ASP A 10 11.22 -10.33 13.70
CA ASP A 10 10.37 -11.24 14.45
C ASP A 10 8.89 -11.09 14.06
N ASP A 11 8.59 -10.24 13.06
CA ASP A 11 7.25 -9.86 12.61
C ASP A 11 6.51 -10.94 11.81
N LEU A 12 5.22 -11.09 12.13
CA LEU A 12 4.23 -11.76 11.31
C LEU A 12 3.76 -10.82 10.20
N SER A 13 3.86 -11.27 8.96
CA SER A 13 3.31 -10.54 7.82
C SER A 13 1.83 -10.82 7.67
N VAL A 14 1.02 -9.77 7.73
CA VAL A 14 -0.44 -9.83 7.63
C VAL A 14 -0.89 -9.19 6.32
N ALA A 15 -1.74 -9.89 5.55
CA ALA A 15 -2.24 -9.40 4.27
C ALA A 15 -3.72 -9.74 4.06
N VAL A 16 -4.48 -8.80 3.47
CA VAL A 16 -5.85 -9.07 3.01
C VAL A 16 -5.79 -9.79 1.67
N VAL A 17 -6.43 -10.95 1.58
CA VAL A 17 -6.54 -11.73 0.32
C VAL A 17 -7.92 -11.64 -0.32
N SER A 18 -8.75 -10.73 0.17
CA SER A 18 -10.10 -10.46 -0.35
C SER A 18 -10.08 -9.27 -1.30
N ASP A 19 -10.99 -9.28 -2.27
CA ASP A 19 -11.01 -8.32 -3.39
C ASP A 19 -11.46 -6.91 -2.98
N ASP A 20 -12.30 -6.79 -1.93
CA ASP A 20 -12.95 -5.54 -1.55
C ASP A 20 -13.13 -5.45 -0.01
N PRO A 21 -12.12 -4.98 0.74
CA PRO A 21 -12.29 -4.68 2.16
C PRO A 21 -13.13 -3.42 2.33
N ALA A 22 -14.26 -3.55 3.04
CA ALA A 22 -15.18 -2.44 3.29
C ALA A 22 -15.71 -2.49 4.74
N PRO A 23 -16.21 -1.37 5.30
CA PRO A 23 -16.71 -1.33 6.66
C PRO A 23 -17.92 -2.27 6.83
N GLY A 24 -17.85 -3.17 7.81
CA GLY A 24 -18.86 -4.20 8.05
C GLY A 24 -18.82 -5.39 7.09
N SER A 25 -17.88 -5.42 6.14
CA SER A 25 -17.66 -6.58 5.27
C SER A 25 -16.86 -7.66 5.99
N THR A 26 -17.03 -8.89 5.50
CA THR A 26 -16.26 -10.03 5.95
C THR A 26 -15.07 -10.24 5.01
N VAL A 27 -13.85 -10.11 5.54
CA VAL A 27 -12.63 -10.29 4.77
C VAL A 27 -11.85 -11.50 5.27
N THR A 28 -11.07 -12.07 4.36
CA THR A 28 -10.08 -13.11 4.66
C THR A 28 -8.71 -12.47 4.74
N VAL A 29 -8.07 -12.67 5.89
CA VAL A 29 -6.70 -12.25 6.18
C VAL A 29 -5.80 -13.47 6.14
N GLU A 30 -4.60 -13.31 5.60
CA GLU A 30 -3.52 -14.29 5.56
C GLU A 30 -2.37 -13.80 6.45
N VAL A 31 -1.85 -14.70 7.28
CA VAL A 31 -0.73 -14.47 8.18
C VAL A 31 0.40 -15.41 7.80
N THR A 32 1.56 -14.82 7.54
CA THR A 32 2.79 -15.53 7.15
C THR A 32 3.95 -15.11 8.03
N ASP A 33 4.90 -16.03 8.22
CA ASP A 33 6.17 -15.72 8.88
C ASP A 33 7.13 -14.99 7.92
N ALA A 34 8.27 -14.50 8.42
CA ALA A 34 9.34 -13.89 7.62
C ALA A 34 9.85 -14.77 6.46
N ASP A 35 9.76 -16.10 6.58
CA ASP A 35 10.08 -17.04 5.50
C ASP A 35 8.95 -17.18 4.43
N GLY A 36 7.79 -16.53 4.65
CA GLY A 36 6.59 -16.64 3.81
C GLY A 36 5.75 -17.89 4.08
N GLU A 37 6.02 -18.59 5.19
CA GLU A 37 5.28 -19.78 5.59
C GLU A 37 3.98 -19.41 6.35
N PRO A 38 2.84 -20.05 6.05
CA PRO A 38 1.58 -19.77 6.73
C PRO A 38 1.64 -20.17 8.20
N VAL A 39 1.14 -19.30 9.08
CA VAL A 39 1.16 -19.52 10.53
C VAL A 39 -0.22 -19.97 11.02
N GLU A 40 -0.34 -21.23 11.44
CA GLU A 40 -1.55 -21.79 12.07
C GLU A 40 -1.62 -21.42 13.56
N GLY A 41 -2.79 -21.00 14.03
CA GLY A 41 -3.07 -20.81 15.45
C GLY A 41 -2.63 -19.47 16.02
N ALA A 42 -2.23 -18.51 15.18
CA ALA A 42 -1.97 -17.14 15.58
C ALA A 42 -3.26 -16.51 16.09
N SER A 43 -3.24 -15.87 17.25
CA SER A 43 -4.36 -15.08 17.78
C SER A 43 -4.55 -13.86 16.91
N VAL A 44 -5.78 -13.52 16.57
CA VAL A 44 -6.10 -12.34 15.76
C VAL A 44 -7.09 -11.47 16.50
N GLU A 45 -6.80 -10.18 16.50
CA GLU A 45 -7.58 -9.14 17.15
C GLU A 45 -7.95 -8.07 16.12
N VAL A 46 -9.16 -7.52 16.23
CA VAL A 46 -9.63 -6.44 15.37
C VAL A 46 -10.06 -5.30 16.28
N GLU A 47 -9.41 -4.15 16.14
CA GLU A 47 -9.55 -3.00 17.06
C GLU A 47 -9.41 -3.39 18.54
N GLY A 48 -8.41 -4.22 18.83
CA GLY A 48 -8.18 -4.76 20.18
C GLY A 48 -9.26 -5.75 20.69
N GLU A 49 -10.19 -6.21 19.83
CA GLU A 49 -11.12 -7.29 20.18
C GLU A 49 -10.69 -8.62 19.54
N SER A 50 -10.34 -9.61 20.37
CA SER A 50 -9.91 -10.93 19.89
C SER A 50 -11.05 -11.67 19.17
N VAL A 51 -10.89 -11.88 17.86
CA VAL A 51 -11.90 -12.49 16.98
C VAL A 51 -11.72 -13.99 16.80
N GLY A 52 -10.49 -14.50 16.92
CA GLY A 52 -10.20 -15.91 16.77
C GLY A 52 -8.73 -16.22 16.55
N THR A 53 -8.49 -17.36 15.90
CA THR A 53 -7.14 -17.82 15.55
C THR A 53 -7.06 -18.25 14.10
N THR A 54 -5.91 -18.12 13.46
CA THR A 54 -5.69 -18.57 12.09
C THR A 54 -5.79 -20.09 11.92
N ASP A 55 -6.25 -20.52 10.74
CA ASP A 55 -6.36 -21.92 10.32
C ASP A 55 -5.00 -22.49 9.82
N ALA A 56 -4.99 -23.77 9.43
CA ALA A 56 -3.82 -24.50 8.91
C ALA A 56 -3.11 -23.84 7.71
N ASP A 57 -3.85 -23.03 6.95
CA ASP A 57 -3.36 -22.29 5.80
C ASP A 57 -2.91 -20.86 6.18
N GLY A 58 -2.85 -20.54 7.48
CA GLY A 58 -2.50 -19.21 7.98
C GLY A 58 -3.59 -18.16 7.75
N ARG A 59 -4.83 -18.59 7.51
CA ARG A 59 -5.93 -17.69 7.15
C ARG A 59 -6.93 -17.54 8.28
N ILE A 60 -7.61 -16.41 8.34
CA ILE A 60 -8.77 -16.22 9.20
C ILE A 60 -9.81 -15.35 8.48
N THR A 61 -11.09 -15.63 8.76
CA THR A 61 -12.20 -14.79 8.30
C THR A 61 -12.64 -13.88 9.43
N VAL A 62 -12.52 -12.56 9.23
CA VAL A 62 -12.86 -11.55 10.23
C VAL A 62 -13.91 -10.58 9.68
N THR A 63 -14.69 -9.97 10.56
CA THR A 63 -15.68 -8.95 10.17
C THR A 63 -15.11 -7.60 10.56
N LEU A 64 -15.01 -6.70 9.59
CA LEU A 64 -14.45 -5.37 9.81
C LEU A 64 -15.44 -4.47 10.55
N PRO A 65 -14.97 -3.52 11.37
CA PRO A 65 -15.81 -2.54 12.05
C PRO A 65 -16.60 -1.68 11.04
N THR A 66 -17.73 -1.12 11.49
CA THR A 66 -18.55 -0.18 10.71
C THR A 66 -18.48 1.25 11.21
N ASP A 67 -17.82 1.46 12.33
CA ASP A 67 -17.87 2.69 13.11
C ASP A 67 -16.67 3.62 12.83
N ASN A 68 -15.67 3.12 12.10
CA ASN A 68 -14.45 3.82 11.70
C ASN A 68 -14.19 3.69 10.20
N ASP A 69 -13.39 4.61 9.67
CA ASP A 69 -12.93 4.65 8.26
C ASP A 69 -11.67 3.80 8.04
N GLU A 70 -11.11 3.26 9.12
CA GLU A 70 -9.95 2.36 9.15
C GLU A 70 -10.27 1.12 10.01
N ALA A 71 -9.51 0.04 9.81
CA ALA A 71 -9.55 -1.14 10.65
C ALA A 71 -8.14 -1.61 10.98
N GLU A 72 -7.84 -1.69 12.27
CA GLU A 72 -6.59 -2.23 12.80
C GLU A 72 -6.75 -3.73 13.08
N ILE A 73 -5.82 -4.54 12.56
CA ILE A 73 -5.75 -5.98 12.75
C ILE A 73 -4.40 -6.33 13.36
N GLU A 74 -4.43 -6.87 14.56
CA GLU A 74 -3.25 -7.32 15.29
C GLU A 74 -3.22 -8.85 15.29
N VAL A 75 -2.04 -9.43 15.12
CA VAL A 75 -1.83 -10.88 15.18
C VAL A 75 -0.68 -11.24 16.10
N GLU A 76 -0.87 -12.29 16.90
CA GLU A 76 0.12 -12.76 17.87
C GLU A 76 0.32 -14.27 17.76
N ASP A 77 1.56 -14.72 17.59
CA ASP A 77 1.97 -16.11 17.74
C ASP A 77 3.21 -16.24 18.66
N GLY A 78 2.92 -16.46 19.95
CA GLY A 78 3.95 -16.72 20.95
C GLY A 78 4.76 -15.48 21.32
N GLU A 79 5.94 -15.33 20.73
CA GLU A 79 6.82 -14.17 20.88
C GLU A 79 6.84 -13.30 19.62
N ARG A 80 6.11 -13.71 18.56
CA ARG A 80 5.99 -13.00 17.29
C ARG A 80 4.67 -12.25 17.28
N GLU A 81 4.72 -11.02 16.83
CA GLU A 81 3.57 -10.14 16.66
C GLU A 81 3.57 -9.59 15.24
N GLY A 82 2.45 -9.05 14.80
CA GLY A 82 2.36 -8.34 13.52
C GLY A 82 1.06 -7.57 13.46
N GLU A 83 1.06 -6.49 12.71
CA GLU A 83 -0.09 -5.59 12.61
C GLU A 83 -0.37 -5.22 11.15
N LEU A 84 -1.63 -4.93 10.88
CA LEU A 84 -2.11 -4.43 9.60
C LEU A 84 -3.22 -3.43 9.83
N GLU A 85 -3.00 -2.22 9.31
CA GLU A 85 -4.02 -1.20 9.18
C GLU A 85 -4.65 -1.27 7.79
N ILE A 86 -5.98 -1.30 7.73
CA ILE A 86 -6.76 -1.26 6.49
C ILE A 86 -7.54 0.04 6.47
N GLU A 87 -7.12 0.97 5.61
CA GLU A 87 -7.91 2.18 5.33
C GLU A 87 -9.00 1.86 4.30
N PHE A 88 -10.26 2.21 4.58
CA PHE A 88 -11.35 2.04 3.62
C PHE A 88 -11.31 3.15 2.60
N ALA A 89 -10.90 2.83 1.36
CA ALA A 89 -11.16 3.73 0.25
C ALA A 89 -12.67 3.90 0.12
N ASP A 90 -13.17 5.13 0.29
CA ASP A 90 -14.52 5.49 -0.14
C ASP A 90 -14.72 4.90 -1.54
N ALA A 91 -15.84 4.20 -1.74
CA ALA A 91 -16.14 3.34 -2.91
C ALA A 91 -16.20 4.06 -4.28
N GLU A 92 -15.59 5.23 -4.40
CA GLU A 92 -15.46 6.04 -5.62
C GLU A 92 -14.17 5.75 -6.41
N ASP A 93 -13.20 4.97 -5.89
CA ASP A 93 -11.89 4.73 -6.53
C ASP A 93 -11.63 3.25 -6.93
N ALA A 94 -12.66 2.48 -7.30
CA ALA A 94 -12.51 1.11 -7.81
C ALA A 94 -12.26 1.03 -9.33
N ASP A 95 -11.79 2.10 -9.96
CA ASP A 95 -11.73 2.28 -11.43
C ASP A 95 -10.29 2.54 -11.93
N ASP A 96 -9.25 1.86 -11.42
CA ASP A 96 -7.92 1.90 -12.07
C ASP A 96 -7.09 0.63 -11.84
N ALA A 97 -7.59 -0.52 -12.30
CA ALA A 97 -6.77 -1.72 -12.48
C ALA A 97 -7.27 -2.58 -13.65
N ASP A 98 -7.35 -1.99 -14.84
CA ASP A 98 -7.30 -2.72 -16.12
C ASP A 98 -6.33 -2.01 -17.08
N ASP A 99 -5.12 -1.71 -16.60
CA ASP A 99 -3.97 -1.44 -17.48
C ASP A 99 -3.13 -2.73 -17.59
N ALA A 100 -3.56 -3.64 -18.46
CA ALA A 100 -2.69 -4.58 -19.16
C ALA A 100 -3.47 -5.45 -20.17
N ASP A 101 -3.61 -4.98 -21.42
CA ASP A 101 -3.20 -5.80 -22.57
C ASP A 101 -2.85 -4.90 -23.77
N ASP A 102 -1.59 -4.50 -23.80
CA ASP A 102 -0.89 -4.16 -25.03
C ASP A 102 -0.89 -5.41 -25.92
N ALA A 103 -1.73 -5.39 -26.96
CA ALA A 103 -1.60 -6.27 -28.10
C ALA A 103 -1.77 -5.45 -29.39
N ASP A 104 -0.66 -4.84 -29.78
CA ASP A 104 -0.22 -4.70 -31.17
C ASP A 104 -0.74 -5.88 -32.04
N ASP A 105 -1.71 -5.63 -32.92
CA ASP A 105 -1.84 -6.38 -34.17
C ASP A 105 -2.22 -5.40 -35.28
N GLY A 106 -1.23 -5.16 -36.13
CA GLY A 106 -1.27 -4.14 -37.16
C GLY A 106 -2.06 -4.52 -38.41
N ALA A 107 -2.21 -3.46 -39.22
CA ALA A 107 -2.30 -3.46 -40.68
C ALA A 107 -3.55 -4.03 -41.37
N ASP A 108 -4.33 -3.12 -41.95
CA ASP A 108 -4.75 -3.15 -43.37
C ASP A 108 -5.29 -1.74 -43.70
N ASP A 109 -4.48 -0.85 -44.29
CA ASP A 109 -4.31 -0.61 -45.73
C ASP A 109 -5.60 -0.17 -46.46
N ASP A 110 -5.42 0.84 -47.31
CA ASP A 110 -6.33 1.35 -48.37
C ASP A 110 -7.50 2.29 -48.00
N ALA A 111 -7.28 3.60 -48.19
CA ALA A 111 -8.00 4.41 -49.18
C ALA A 111 -7.40 5.84 -49.19
N ASP A 112 -6.62 6.19 -50.20
CA ASP A 112 -7.04 6.79 -51.48
C ASP A 112 -7.19 8.31 -51.36
N ASP A 113 -6.14 8.97 -51.86
CA ASP A 113 -6.12 10.17 -52.71
C ASP A 113 -7.20 11.25 -52.47
N GLU A 114 -6.78 12.49 -52.21
CA GLU A 114 -6.91 13.60 -53.17
C GLU A 114 -6.44 14.94 -52.53
N ASP A 115 -5.55 15.62 -53.26
CA ASP A 115 -5.27 17.07 -53.31
C ASP A 115 -4.82 17.79 -52.01
N GLY A 116 -3.71 18.53 -51.95
CA GLY A 116 -3.01 19.30 -52.96
C GLY A 116 -2.70 20.71 -52.40
N ASP A 117 -1.54 21.26 -52.79
CA ASP A 117 -1.07 22.66 -52.64
C ASP A 117 -0.46 23.05 -51.28
N ASP A 118 0.87 22.98 -51.09
CA ASP A 118 1.94 23.91 -51.56
C ASP A 118 2.01 25.21 -50.74
N SER A 119 3.03 25.33 -49.87
CA SER A 119 3.93 26.50 -49.82
C SER A 119 4.84 26.43 -48.59
N ASP A 120 6.13 26.55 -48.88
CA ASP A 120 7.28 26.72 -48.00
C ASP A 120 7.09 27.72 -46.84
N GLY A 121 7.73 27.42 -45.70
CA GLY A 121 7.85 28.31 -44.56
C GLY A 121 8.81 27.78 -43.51
N ASP A 122 10.10 27.86 -43.85
CA ASP A 122 11.26 27.84 -42.93
C ASP A 122 11.02 28.77 -41.73
N ASP A 123 11.08 28.25 -40.51
CA ASP A 123 11.66 28.99 -39.39
C ASP A 123 12.13 27.99 -38.33
N ALA A 124 13.43 28.02 -38.12
CA ALA A 124 14.14 27.35 -37.06
C ALA A 124 14.22 28.32 -35.90
N ASP A 125 13.76 27.93 -34.72
CA ASP A 125 14.17 28.57 -33.48
C ASP A 125 14.45 27.47 -32.44
N GLU A 126 15.74 27.33 -32.17
CA GLU A 126 16.34 26.79 -30.96
C GLU A 126 16.04 27.72 -29.78
N ASP A 127 15.55 27.16 -28.67
CA ASP A 127 15.72 27.64 -27.29
C ASP A 127 15.57 26.35 -26.44
N ASP A 128 16.60 25.69 -25.91
CA ASP A 128 17.60 26.13 -24.91
C ASP A 128 16.95 26.85 -23.73
N ASP A 129 16.59 26.09 -22.70
CA ASP A 129 16.65 26.54 -21.30
C ASP A 129 16.69 25.29 -20.41
N GLU A 130 17.92 24.97 -20.00
CA GLU A 130 18.26 24.20 -18.81
C GLU A 130 17.86 25.01 -17.57
N ASP A 131 16.91 24.53 -16.76
CA ASP A 131 16.73 25.01 -15.39
C ASP A 131 17.12 23.90 -14.41
N ASP A 132 18.33 24.11 -13.89
CA ASP A 132 18.97 23.54 -12.73
C ASP A 132 18.45 24.30 -11.50
N ASP A 133 17.74 23.63 -10.60
CA ASP A 133 17.60 24.10 -9.23
C ASP A 133 17.59 22.87 -8.30
N GLU A 134 18.80 22.54 -7.84
CA GLU A 134 19.04 21.94 -6.53
C GLU A 134 18.42 22.85 -5.45
N ASP A 135 17.54 22.34 -4.60
CA ASP A 135 17.37 22.93 -3.27
C ASP A 135 17.35 21.84 -2.20
N ASP A 136 18.14 22.14 -1.19
CA ASP A 136 18.70 21.33 -0.11
C ASP A 136 18.00 21.83 1.15
N ASP A 137 17.13 21.03 1.74
CA ASP A 137 16.58 21.32 3.06
C ASP A 137 16.81 20.11 3.98
N VAL A 138 18.06 20.02 4.43
CA VAL A 138 18.47 19.32 5.66
C VAL A 138 18.07 20.17 6.86
N GLU A 139 17.19 19.66 7.73
CA GLU A 139 17.04 20.20 9.09
C GLU A 139 17.12 19.04 10.09
N ASP A 140 18.33 18.89 10.64
CA ASP A 140 18.74 18.11 11.81
C ASP A 140 18.59 19.02 13.05
N ASP A 141 17.81 18.62 14.05
CA ASP A 141 17.81 19.14 15.45
C ASP A 141 16.95 18.16 16.29
N ASP A 142 17.52 17.15 16.95
CA ASP A 142 18.15 17.18 18.29
C ASP A 142 17.22 17.76 19.38
N GLU A 143 16.61 16.89 20.20
CA GLU A 143 16.61 17.11 21.66
C GLU A 143 16.18 15.85 22.44
N GLU A 144 17.20 15.22 23.00
CA GLU A 144 17.16 14.26 24.09
C GLU A 144 16.74 14.98 25.38
N ASP A 145 15.66 14.58 26.04
CA ASP A 145 15.41 14.95 27.44
C ASP A 145 15.12 13.70 28.28
N ALA A 146 16.22 13.15 28.82
CA ALA A 146 16.20 12.23 29.94
C ALA A 146 15.98 13.03 31.23
N ASP A 147 14.73 13.14 31.69
CA ASP A 147 14.45 13.67 33.02
C ASP A 147 14.45 12.53 34.06
N ASP A 148 15.59 12.48 34.74
CA ASP A 148 15.88 11.84 36.02
C ASP A 148 14.97 12.42 37.11
N GLU A 149 14.02 11.63 37.62
CA GLU A 149 13.29 11.97 38.84
C GLU A 149 13.42 10.81 39.85
N GLU A 150 14.52 10.88 40.62
CA GLU A 150 14.73 10.13 41.85
C GLU A 150 13.64 10.44 42.89
N GLY A 151 13.18 9.45 43.68
CA GLY A 151 12.56 9.77 44.98
C GLY A 151 11.75 8.67 45.65
N ASP A 152 12.27 8.23 46.81
CA ASP A 152 11.62 7.79 48.07
C ASP A 152 10.27 7.04 47.99
N GLU A 153 10.06 5.87 48.61
CA GLU A 153 10.24 5.57 50.05
C GLU A 153 10.07 4.06 50.37
#